data_AF-A0A3D9NAS5-F1
#
_entry.id   AF-A0A3D9NAS5-F1
#
_cell.length_a   1.000
_cell.length_b   1.000
_cell.length_c   1.000
_cell.angle_alpha   90.00
_cell.angle_beta   90.00
_cell.angle_gamma   90.00
#
_symmetry.space_group_name_H-M   'P 1'
#
loop_
_entity.id
_entity.type
_entity.pdbx_description
1 polymer ?
#
loop_
_entity_poly.entity_id
_entity_poly.type
_entity_poly.pdbx_seq_one_letter_code
_entity_poly.pdbx_strand_id
1 'polypeptide(L)'
;MKNNKSIIEKLTALWALNESGLGGFLHVFNSPFTGLIVGGVSILLISLIAYYAENKWQAILKALVIVLIIKMAVSPYSPFGAYVAVSFQAVLGAILFSNFSWKGATIMVLGMVTFLESALQKLLILTIVYGTNLWEAIDIYGAWVQKKLDFVSETSTTSVLVTTYLLVYGICGILAGIFIKNTIKIISNKKETDFYLHLETDKLDKKTKKVAFRTKVIWVWLGTVAVMVLAFSIFGGPLLGWQKAIYIVLRSFLILMLWYLVIGPFLLKVVQKYLRKKESKYQEDIANAMDLFPYFRQIIAFTWKDTIHLKGYTRFQCFMANSISNCIHFKVPSE
;
A
#
# COMPACT_ATOMS: atom_id res chain seq x y z
N MET A 1 -10.89 4.06 30.69
CA MET A 1 -9.45 3.78 30.44
C MET A 1 -9.17 2.39 29.89
N LYS A 2 -9.64 1.27 30.49
CA LYS A 2 -9.42 -0.10 29.94
C LYS A 2 -9.92 -0.31 28.50
N ASN A 3 -11.02 0.34 28.10
CA ASN A 3 -11.61 0.17 26.77
C ASN A 3 -10.66 0.68 25.66
N ASN A 4 -10.11 1.90 25.80
CA ASN A 4 -9.27 2.51 24.76
C ASN A 4 -8.01 1.71 24.44
N LYS A 5 -7.39 1.05 25.44
CA LYS A 5 -6.21 0.21 25.22
C LYS A 5 -6.54 -1.00 24.34
N SER A 6 -7.64 -1.70 24.66
CA SER A 6 -8.12 -2.83 23.86
C SER A 6 -8.50 -2.41 22.43
N ILE A 7 -9.14 -1.24 22.28
CA ILE A 7 -9.46 -0.66 20.96
C ILE A 7 -8.18 -0.43 20.14
N ILE A 8 -7.14 0.17 20.73
CA ILE A 8 -5.87 0.43 20.05
C ILE A 8 -5.17 -0.87 19.65
N GLU A 9 -5.21 -1.91 20.48
CA GLU A 9 -4.65 -3.23 20.16
C GLU A 9 -5.38 -3.86 18.96
N LYS A 10 -6.72 -3.83 18.94
CA LYS A 10 -7.52 -4.33 17.80
C LYS A 10 -7.30 -3.52 16.52
N LEU A 11 -7.17 -2.19 16.62
CA LEU A 11 -6.80 -1.32 15.51
C LEU A 11 -5.39 -1.63 14.98
N THR A 12 -4.44 -1.91 15.87
CA THR A 12 -3.08 -2.33 15.51
C THR A 12 -3.10 -3.66 14.78
N ALA A 13 -3.89 -4.62 15.25
CA ALA A 13 -4.08 -5.91 14.60
C ALA A 13 -4.77 -5.79 13.22
N LEU A 14 -5.79 -4.92 13.09
CA LEU A 14 -6.39 -4.59 11.80
C LEU A 14 -5.38 -3.97 10.84
N TRP A 15 -4.50 -3.10 11.34
CA TRP A 15 -3.47 -2.47 10.53
C TRP A 15 -2.41 -3.47 10.09
N ALA A 16 -2.01 -4.38 10.97
CA ALA A 16 -1.15 -5.50 10.63
C ALA A 16 -1.79 -6.40 9.56
N LEU A 17 -3.09 -6.69 9.67
CA LEU A 17 -3.82 -7.47 8.67
C LEU A 17 -3.93 -6.74 7.32
N ASN A 18 -4.14 -5.42 7.32
CA ASN A 18 -4.11 -4.61 6.09
C ASN A 18 -2.75 -4.68 5.41
N GLU A 19 -1.66 -4.51 6.17
CA GLU A 19 -0.30 -4.45 5.63
C GLU A 19 0.26 -5.80 5.18
N SER A 20 -0.03 -6.86 5.94
CA SER A 20 0.49 -8.21 5.68
C SER A 20 -0.44 -9.04 4.78
N GLY A 21 -1.75 -8.91 4.96
CA GLY A 21 -2.76 -9.64 4.19
C GLY A 21 -3.08 -8.95 2.87
N LEU A 22 -3.76 -7.79 2.93
CA LEU A 22 -4.20 -7.07 1.74
C LEU A 22 -3.00 -6.53 0.95
N GLY A 23 -2.03 -5.92 1.63
CA GLY A 23 -0.79 -5.43 1.02
C GLY A 23 0.04 -6.54 0.40
N GLY A 24 0.26 -7.64 1.13
CA GLY A 24 0.97 -8.81 0.60
C GLY A 24 0.30 -9.39 -0.65
N PHE A 25 -1.03 -9.52 -0.63
CA PHE A 25 -1.81 -9.96 -1.79
C PHE A 25 -1.64 -8.99 -2.97
N LEU A 26 -1.91 -7.70 -2.79
CA LEU A 26 -1.84 -6.73 -3.89
C LEU A 26 -0.44 -6.56 -4.48
N HIS A 27 0.62 -6.70 -3.66
CA HIS A 27 1.99 -6.73 -4.15
C HIS A 27 2.29 -7.95 -5.02
N VAL A 28 1.79 -9.14 -4.66
CA VAL A 28 1.94 -10.35 -5.49
C VAL A 28 1.20 -10.21 -6.83
N PHE A 29 0.04 -9.54 -6.84
CA PHE A 29 -0.73 -9.30 -8.06
C PHE A 29 -0.25 -8.08 -8.87
N ASN A 30 0.85 -7.42 -8.48
CA ASN A 30 1.39 -6.23 -9.15
C ASN A 30 0.33 -5.13 -9.41
N SER A 31 -0.62 -4.95 -8.49
CA SER A 31 -1.69 -3.96 -8.70
C SER A 31 -1.12 -2.54 -8.68
N PRO A 32 -1.39 -1.70 -9.69
CA PRO A 32 -0.87 -0.33 -9.75
C PRO A 32 -1.42 0.57 -8.62
N PHE A 33 -2.56 0.17 -8.04
CA PHE A 33 -3.27 0.89 -6.98
C PHE A 33 -2.91 0.42 -5.55
N THR A 34 -1.94 -0.50 -5.40
CA THR A 34 -1.56 -1.05 -4.09
C THR A 34 -1.26 0.03 -3.06
N GLY A 35 -0.44 1.03 -3.42
CA GLY A 35 -0.09 2.13 -2.50
C GLY A 35 -1.28 2.99 -2.09
N LEU A 36 -2.25 3.21 -2.99
CA LEU A 36 -3.44 4.01 -2.70
C LEU A 36 -4.40 3.28 -1.76
N ILE A 37 -4.66 2.00 -2.03
CA ILE A 37 -5.63 1.20 -1.25
C ILE A 37 -5.04 0.85 0.11
N VAL A 38 -3.86 0.23 0.14
CA VAL A 38 -3.20 -0.21 1.38
C VAL A 38 -2.87 1.02 2.23
N GLY A 39 -2.25 2.04 1.61
CA GLY A 39 -1.89 3.27 2.30
C GLY A 39 -3.10 4.03 2.82
N GLY A 40 -4.18 4.12 2.04
CA GLY A 40 -5.43 4.76 2.48
C GLY A 40 -6.03 4.11 3.72
N VAL A 41 -6.10 2.77 3.76
CA VAL A 41 -6.57 2.04 4.95
C VAL A 41 -5.59 2.19 6.12
N SER A 42 -4.28 2.21 5.86
CA SER A 42 -3.28 2.43 6.92
C SER A 42 -3.41 3.80 7.55
N ILE A 43 -3.62 4.87 6.77
CA ILE A 43 -3.83 6.22 7.28
C ILE A 43 -5.12 6.29 8.11
N LEU A 44 -6.20 5.60 7.69
CA LEU A 44 -7.44 5.50 8.45
C LEU A 44 -7.20 4.88 9.83
N LEU A 45 -6.48 3.77 9.88
CA LEU A 45 -6.19 3.05 11.13
C LEU A 45 -5.23 3.83 12.02
N ILE A 46 -4.19 4.46 11.48
CA ILE A 46 -3.30 5.37 12.22
C ILE A 46 -4.11 6.54 12.81
N SER A 47 -5.04 7.12 12.03
CA SER A 47 -5.88 8.22 12.49
C SER A 47 -6.83 7.79 13.62
N LEU A 48 -7.34 6.55 13.58
CA LEU A 48 -8.16 5.99 14.66
C LEU A 48 -7.34 5.65 15.91
N ILE A 49 -6.13 5.11 15.76
CA ILE A 49 -5.21 4.91 16.89
C ILE A 49 -4.93 6.25 17.56
N ALA A 50 -4.67 7.30 16.78
CA ALA A 50 -4.47 8.66 17.29
C ALA A 50 -5.72 9.22 18.00
N TYR A 51 -6.92 8.85 17.54
CA TYR A 51 -8.19 9.31 18.11
C TYR A 51 -8.45 8.72 19.50
N TYR A 52 -8.14 7.44 19.72
CA TYR A 52 -8.37 6.76 21.00
C TYR A 52 -7.18 6.85 21.99
N ALA A 53 -6.00 7.29 21.53
CA ALA A 53 -4.80 7.35 22.34
C ALA A 53 -4.70 8.62 23.19
N GLU A 54 -4.29 8.46 24.46
CA GLU A 54 -3.88 9.58 25.33
C GLU A 54 -2.52 10.12 24.86
N ASN A 55 -1.51 9.25 24.74
CA ASN A 55 -0.21 9.58 24.14
C ASN A 55 -0.13 9.06 22.70
N LYS A 56 -0.48 9.93 21.74
CA LYS A 56 -0.57 9.61 20.31
C LYS A 56 0.75 9.15 19.71
N TRP A 57 1.85 9.85 20.04
CA TRP A 57 3.19 9.51 19.57
C TRP A 57 3.58 8.09 19.95
N GLN A 58 3.47 7.76 21.24
CA GLN A 58 3.85 6.45 21.75
C GLN A 58 2.92 5.35 21.23
N ALA A 59 1.61 5.60 21.15
CA ALA A 59 0.65 4.62 20.65
C ALA A 59 0.89 4.27 19.18
N ILE A 60 1.07 5.27 18.31
CA ILE A 60 1.31 5.05 16.88
C ILE A 60 2.65 4.35 16.65
N LEU A 61 3.72 4.76 17.34
CA LEU A 61 5.02 4.11 17.17
C LEU A 61 5.07 2.69 17.74
N LYS A 62 4.37 2.42 18.86
CA LYS A 62 4.19 1.05 19.36
C LYS A 62 3.47 0.20 18.30
N ALA A 63 2.36 0.70 17.78
CA ALA A 63 1.58 0.02 16.75
C ALA A 63 2.42 -0.23 15.49
N LEU A 64 3.19 0.77 15.03
CA LEU A 64 4.09 0.64 13.88
C LEU A 64 5.06 -0.52 14.05
N VAL A 65 5.74 -0.61 15.20
CA VAL A 65 6.71 -1.68 15.44
C VAL A 65 6.04 -3.06 15.36
N ILE A 66 4.87 -3.22 15.98
CA ILE A 66 4.09 -4.47 15.93
C ILE A 66 3.70 -4.80 14.49
N VAL A 67 3.16 -3.84 13.74
CA VAL A 67 2.75 -4.01 12.35
C VAL A 67 3.92 -4.42 11.46
N LEU A 68 5.09 -3.81 11.61
CA LEU A 68 6.26 -4.16 10.81
C LEU A 68 6.79 -5.56 11.15
N ILE A 69 6.75 -5.98 12.42
CA ILE A 69 7.13 -7.34 12.83
C ILE A 69 6.17 -8.36 12.20
N ILE A 70 4.85 -8.14 12.31
CA ILE A 70 3.86 -9.04 11.71
C ILE A 70 4.00 -9.06 10.18
N LYS A 71 4.20 -7.91 9.54
CA LYS A 71 4.41 -7.82 8.07
C LYS A 71 5.61 -8.67 7.65
N MET A 72 6.68 -8.66 8.42
CA MET A 72 7.86 -9.48 8.17
C MET A 72 7.61 -10.97 8.40
N ALA A 73 6.89 -11.35 9.46
CA ALA A 73 6.57 -12.74 9.75
C ALA A 73 5.63 -13.34 8.70
N VAL A 74 4.60 -12.60 8.29
CA VAL A 74 3.53 -13.07 7.39
C VAL A 74 3.90 -12.88 5.91
N SER A 75 4.69 -11.86 5.57
CA SER A 75 5.06 -11.52 4.19
C SER A 75 6.55 -11.13 4.06
N PRO A 76 7.49 -12.06 4.31
CA PRO A 76 8.93 -11.77 4.40
C PRO A 76 9.55 -11.26 3.08
N TYR A 77 8.91 -11.56 1.94
CA TYR A 77 9.36 -11.16 0.60
C TYR A 77 8.81 -9.80 0.16
N SER A 78 8.10 -9.08 1.03
CA SER A 78 7.61 -7.72 0.73
C SER A 78 8.77 -6.79 0.35
N PRO A 79 8.61 -5.93 -0.68
CA PRO A 79 9.67 -5.02 -1.11
C PRO A 79 10.11 -4.09 0.03
N PHE A 80 11.39 -3.73 0.08
CA PHE A 80 11.91 -2.76 1.06
C PHE A 80 11.09 -1.45 1.06
N GLY A 81 10.71 -0.98 -0.13
CA GLY A 81 9.91 0.24 -0.28
C GLY A 81 8.57 0.20 0.47
N ALA A 82 7.96 -0.98 0.62
CA ALA A 82 6.71 -1.13 1.38
C ALA A 82 6.93 -0.92 2.89
N TYR A 83 8.07 -1.34 3.44
CA TYR A 83 8.40 -1.07 4.85
C TYR A 83 8.67 0.42 5.09
N VAL A 84 9.32 1.09 4.13
CA VAL A 84 9.57 2.54 4.17
C VAL A 84 8.26 3.32 4.14
N ALA A 85 7.35 3.00 3.20
CA ALA A 85 6.08 3.69 3.05
C ALA A 85 5.22 3.61 4.33
N VAL A 86 5.09 2.42 4.93
CA VAL A 86 4.32 2.23 6.17
C VAL A 86 4.95 2.97 7.35
N SER A 87 6.28 2.95 7.44
CA SER A 87 7.02 3.70 8.47
C SER A 87 6.83 5.20 8.31
N PHE A 88 6.89 5.70 7.07
CA PHE A 88 6.67 7.11 6.75
C PHE A 88 5.25 7.54 7.12
N GLN A 89 4.22 6.77 6.71
CA GLN A 89 2.82 7.04 7.06
C GLN A 89 2.62 7.15 8.58
N ALA A 90 3.20 6.24 9.34
CA ALA A 90 3.06 6.20 10.79
C ALA A 90 3.83 7.30 11.50
N VAL A 91 5.09 7.56 11.11
CA VAL A 91 5.90 8.62 11.71
C VAL A 91 5.31 9.99 11.39
N LEU A 92 4.90 10.23 10.14
CA LEU A 92 4.24 11.47 9.76
C LEU A 92 2.91 11.64 10.51
N GLY A 93 2.11 10.57 10.62
CA GLY A 93 0.90 10.57 11.43
C GLY A 93 1.17 10.89 12.90
N ALA A 94 2.21 10.30 13.49
CA ALA A 94 2.62 10.56 14.86
C ALA A 94 3.02 12.02 15.07
N ILE A 95 3.83 12.60 14.16
CA ILE A 95 4.21 14.02 14.20
C ILE A 95 2.96 14.90 14.11
N LEU A 96 2.12 14.67 13.09
CA LEU A 96 0.97 15.52 12.81
C LEU A 96 -0.06 15.46 13.94
N PHE A 97 -0.43 14.27 14.42
CA PHE A 97 -1.46 14.16 15.46
C PHE A 97 -0.97 14.54 16.86
N SER A 98 0.35 14.47 17.12
CA SER A 98 0.91 14.91 18.40
C SER A 98 1.04 16.42 18.49
N ASN A 99 1.39 17.09 17.38
CA ASN A 99 1.60 18.54 17.35
C ASN A 99 0.33 19.33 16.99
N PHE A 100 -0.58 18.74 16.21
CA PHE A 100 -1.81 19.39 15.77
C PHE A 100 -3.03 18.68 16.34
N SER A 101 -4.11 19.44 16.50
CA SER A 101 -5.41 18.89 16.90
C SER A 101 -5.95 17.93 15.83
N TRP A 102 -6.83 17.03 16.27
CA TRP A 102 -7.56 16.11 15.40
C TRP A 102 -8.63 16.89 14.59
N LYS A 103 -8.15 17.70 13.65
CA LYS A 103 -8.96 18.48 12.71
C LYS A 103 -8.93 17.82 11.35
N GLY A 104 -9.98 18.05 10.55
CA GLY A 104 -10.06 17.51 9.19
C GLY A 104 -8.87 17.86 8.32
N ALA A 105 -8.29 19.05 8.49
CA ALA A 105 -7.11 19.50 7.76
C ALA A 105 -5.88 18.61 8.02
N THR A 106 -5.63 18.21 9.27
CA THR A 106 -4.49 17.35 9.64
C THR A 106 -4.55 16.00 8.91
N ILE A 107 -5.75 15.41 8.83
CA ILE A 107 -5.98 14.13 8.13
C ILE A 107 -5.81 14.30 6.61
N MET A 108 -6.28 15.42 6.03
CA MET A 108 -6.09 15.71 4.60
C MET A 108 -4.63 15.90 4.24
N VAL A 109 -3.85 16.62 5.06
CA VAL A 109 -2.41 16.80 4.86
C VAL A 109 -1.70 15.46 4.97
N LEU A 110 -2.03 14.64 5.97
CA LEU A 110 -1.49 13.29 6.10
C LEU A 110 -1.77 12.45 4.84
N GLY A 111 -3.02 12.45 4.34
CA GLY A 111 -3.41 11.76 3.11
C GLY A 111 -2.66 12.25 1.88
N MET A 112 -2.58 13.56 1.68
CA MET A 112 -1.87 14.17 0.56
C MET A 112 -0.39 13.79 0.54
N VAL A 113 0.32 14.02 1.66
CA VAL A 113 1.78 13.83 1.73
C VAL A 113 2.15 12.34 1.59
N THR A 114 1.38 11.43 2.18
CA THR A 114 1.64 9.99 2.07
C THR A 114 1.39 9.45 0.67
N PHE A 115 0.36 9.93 -0.03
CA PHE A 115 0.12 9.52 -1.42
C PHE A 115 1.17 10.10 -2.36
N LEU A 116 1.58 11.35 -2.14
CA LEU A 116 2.71 11.94 -2.86
C LEU A 116 4.02 11.19 -2.60
N GLU A 117 4.30 10.78 -1.36
CA GLU A 117 5.47 9.95 -1.05
C GLU A 117 5.47 8.65 -1.86
N SER A 118 4.34 7.95 -1.90
CA SER A 118 4.21 6.71 -2.68
C SER A 118 4.36 6.94 -4.19
N ALA A 119 3.90 8.07 -4.70
CA ALA A 119 4.08 8.48 -6.10
C ALA A 119 5.55 8.78 -6.41
N LEU A 120 6.19 9.57 -5.55
CA LEU A 120 7.61 9.94 -5.66
C LEU A 120 8.51 8.71 -5.56
N GLN A 121 8.21 7.76 -4.67
CA GLN A 121 8.97 6.52 -4.56
C GLN A 121 9.00 5.75 -5.89
N LYS A 122 7.87 5.69 -6.61
CA LYS A 122 7.80 5.06 -7.94
C LYS A 122 8.63 5.82 -8.97
N LEU A 123 8.56 7.15 -9.01
CA LEU A 123 9.36 7.98 -9.92
C LEU A 123 10.87 7.86 -9.64
N LEU A 124 11.25 7.79 -8.37
CA LEU A 124 12.64 7.59 -7.95
C LEU A 124 13.16 6.24 -8.41
N ILE A 125 12.42 5.15 -8.17
CA ILE A 125 12.81 3.80 -8.63
C ILE A 125 12.92 3.78 -10.15
N LEU A 126 11.97 4.39 -10.86
CA LEU A 126 11.98 4.47 -12.32
C LEU A 126 13.23 5.20 -12.83
N THR A 127 13.57 6.34 -12.21
CA THR A 127 14.74 7.14 -12.60
C THR A 127 16.05 6.43 -12.26
N ILE A 128 16.12 5.72 -11.13
CA ILE A 128 17.31 4.94 -10.75
C ILE A 128 17.53 3.78 -11.73
N VAL A 129 16.46 3.08 -12.12
CA VAL A 129 16.54 1.91 -13.00
C VAL A 129 16.86 2.30 -14.43
N TYR A 130 16.12 3.26 -15.00
CA TYR A 130 16.21 3.60 -16.43
C TYR A 130 17.09 4.81 -16.74
N GLY A 131 17.47 5.61 -15.73
CA GLY A 131 18.26 6.83 -15.90
C GLY A 131 17.50 7.97 -16.59
N THR A 132 18.23 8.99 -17.04
CA THR A 132 17.67 10.14 -17.78
C THR A 132 17.17 9.75 -19.17
N ASN A 133 17.72 8.68 -19.75
CA ASN A 133 17.36 8.19 -21.09
C ASN A 133 15.86 7.89 -21.25
N LEU A 134 15.18 7.43 -20.20
CA LEU A 134 13.73 7.20 -20.25
C LEU A 134 12.97 8.52 -20.41
N TRP A 135 13.35 9.51 -19.63
CA TRP A 135 12.76 10.85 -19.64
C TRP A 135 13.02 11.54 -20.99
N GLU A 136 14.26 11.45 -21.49
CA GLU A 136 14.63 11.94 -22.82
C GLU A 136 13.80 11.27 -23.94
N ALA A 137 13.58 9.96 -23.85
CA ALA A 137 12.74 9.25 -24.82
C ALA A 137 11.27 9.70 -24.77
N ILE A 138 10.73 9.96 -23.58
CA ILE A 138 9.39 10.53 -23.40
C ILE A 138 9.30 11.93 -24.02
N ASP A 139 10.32 12.77 -23.84
CA ASP A 139 10.36 14.10 -24.42
C ASP A 139 10.46 14.08 -25.95
N ILE A 140 11.30 13.21 -26.53
CA ILE A 140 11.40 13.02 -27.98
C ILE A 140 10.06 12.55 -28.56
N TYR A 141 9.42 11.56 -27.93
CA TYR A 141 8.11 11.07 -28.36
C TYR A 141 7.03 12.15 -28.22
N GLY A 142 7.04 12.89 -27.11
CA GLY A 142 6.13 13.99 -26.86
C GLY A 142 6.24 15.10 -27.89
N ALA A 143 7.45 15.51 -28.26
CA ALA A 143 7.70 16.47 -29.32
C ALA A 143 7.16 15.98 -30.68
N TRP A 144 7.29 14.68 -30.97
CA TRP A 144 6.70 14.08 -32.17
C TRP A 144 5.16 14.15 -32.17
N VAL A 145 4.51 13.88 -31.03
CA VAL A 145 3.04 14.00 -30.89
C VAL A 145 2.59 15.46 -31.02
N GLN A 146 3.27 16.38 -30.35
CA GLN A 146 2.99 17.82 -30.40
C GLN A 146 3.00 18.33 -31.84
N LYS A 147 4.03 17.96 -32.60
CA LYS A 147 4.14 18.28 -34.03
C LYS A 147 3.01 17.69 -34.88
N LYS A 148 2.48 16.52 -34.52
CA LYS A 148 1.36 15.88 -35.24
C LYS A 148 0.01 16.51 -34.95
N LEU A 149 -0.13 17.19 -33.81
CA LEU A 149 -1.37 17.83 -33.37
C LEU A 149 -1.39 19.34 -33.66
N ASP A 150 -0.38 19.88 -34.36
CA ASP A 150 -0.13 21.32 -34.51
C ASP A 150 -0.18 22.09 -33.17
N PHE A 151 0.20 21.40 -32.10
CA PHE A 151 0.21 21.94 -30.74
C PHE A 151 1.65 22.19 -30.32
N VAL A 152 2.03 23.46 -30.14
CA VAL A 152 3.37 23.84 -29.70
C VAL A 152 3.32 24.20 -28.22
N SER A 153 4.05 23.47 -27.39
CA SER A 153 4.29 23.83 -25.99
C SER A 153 5.79 23.96 -25.75
N GLU A 154 6.20 25.02 -25.07
CA GLU A 154 7.60 25.20 -24.63
C GLU A 154 7.95 24.30 -23.44
N THR A 155 6.96 23.65 -22.83
CA THR A 155 7.18 22.76 -21.68
C THR A 155 7.55 21.35 -22.12
N SER A 156 8.51 20.75 -21.41
CA SER A 156 8.90 19.36 -21.68
C SER A 156 7.74 18.41 -21.38
N THR A 157 7.55 17.40 -22.22
CA THR A 157 6.44 16.44 -22.08
C THR A 157 6.61 15.64 -20.79
N THR A 158 7.86 15.32 -20.42
CA THR A 158 8.21 14.72 -19.14
C THR A 158 7.70 15.55 -17.96
N SER A 159 7.94 16.86 -17.96
CA SER A 159 7.51 17.74 -16.86
C SER A 159 6.00 17.76 -16.70
N VAL A 160 5.27 17.86 -17.82
CA VAL A 160 3.80 17.82 -17.83
C VAL A 160 3.28 16.48 -17.30
N LEU A 161 3.86 15.37 -17.75
CA LEU A 161 3.46 14.03 -17.33
C LEU A 161 3.70 13.81 -15.84
N VAL A 162 4.91 14.13 -15.34
CA VAL A 162 5.27 14.00 -13.93
C VAL A 162 4.40 14.90 -13.06
N THR A 163 4.19 16.15 -13.45
CA THR A 163 3.36 17.10 -12.72
C THR A 163 1.91 16.63 -12.66
N THR A 164 1.34 16.17 -13.78
CA THR A 164 -0.02 15.63 -13.84
C THR A 164 -0.15 14.39 -12.94
N TYR A 165 0.83 13.49 -12.99
CA TYR A 165 0.87 12.30 -12.16
C TYR A 165 0.89 12.64 -10.66
N LEU A 166 1.76 13.56 -10.23
CA LEU A 166 1.83 14.01 -8.84
C LEU A 166 0.56 14.74 -8.41
N LEU A 167 -0.01 15.58 -9.29
CA LEU A 167 -1.25 16.31 -9.03
C LEU A 167 -2.41 15.33 -8.78
N VAL A 168 -2.57 14.30 -9.61
CA VAL A 168 -3.58 13.25 -9.43
C VAL A 168 -3.42 12.56 -8.07
N TYR A 169 -2.20 12.18 -7.69
CA TYR A 169 -1.95 11.57 -6.38
C TYR A 169 -2.22 12.54 -5.22
N GLY A 170 -1.86 13.82 -5.36
CA GLY A 170 -2.15 14.85 -4.37
C GLY A 170 -3.66 15.04 -4.16
N ILE A 171 -4.44 15.15 -5.23
CA ILE A 171 -5.91 15.24 -5.17
C ILE A 171 -6.49 13.98 -4.54
N CYS A 172 -6.07 12.79 -4.99
CA CYS A 172 -6.52 11.53 -4.42
C CYS A 172 -6.20 11.43 -2.92
N GLY A 173 -5.07 11.94 -2.47
CA GLY A 173 -4.69 11.97 -1.06
C GLY A 173 -5.58 12.89 -0.22
N ILE A 174 -5.95 14.07 -0.75
CA ILE A 174 -6.91 14.97 -0.11
C ILE A 174 -8.29 14.32 -0.02
N LEU A 175 -8.77 13.72 -1.12
CA LEU A 175 -10.05 13.01 -1.16
C LEU A 175 -10.07 11.83 -0.18
N ALA A 176 -8.97 11.07 -0.10
CA ALA A 176 -8.80 10.01 0.90
C ALA A 176 -8.87 10.57 2.33
N GLY A 177 -8.23 11.71 2.60
CA GLY A 177 -8.32 12.37 3.91
C GLY A 177 -9.75 12.79 4.29
N ILE A 178 -10.53 13.31 3.33
CA ILE A 178 -11.96 13.62 3.52
C ILE A 178 -12.75 12.34 3.82
N PHE A 179 -12.53 11.28 3.05
CA PHE A 179 -13.16 9.97 3.25
C PHE A 179 -12.87 9.42 4.65
N ILE A 180 -11.61 9.50 5.10
CA ILE A 180 -11.16 9.03 6.41
C ILE A 180 -11.86 9.82 7.52
N LYS A 181 -11.86 11.16 7.45
CA LYS A 181 -12.55 12.02 8.42
C LYS A 181 -14.02 11.61 8.57
N ASN A 182 -14.72 11.43 7.45
CA ASN A 182 -16.13 11.08 7.47
C ASN A 182 -16.37 9.66 8.00
N THR A 183 -15.48 8.72 7.70
CA THR A 183 -15.52 7.35 8.23
C THR A 183 -15.35 7.34 9.75
N ILE A 184 -14.37 8.07 10.28
CA ILE A 184 -14.16 8.16 11.74
C ILE A 184 -15.36 8.79 12.43
N LYS A 185 -15.97 9.83 11.84
CA LYS A 185 -17.19 10.44 12.38
C LYS A 185 -18.36 9.45 12.49
N ILE A 186 -18.49 8.53 11.53
CA ILE A 186 -19.50 7.46 11.60
C ILE A 186 -19.19 6.52 12.76
N ILE A 187 -17.93 6.10 12.90
CA ILE A 187 -17.49 5.20 13.97
C ILE A 187 -17.71 5.83 15.34
N SER A 188 -17.34 7.10 15.55
CA SER A 188 -17.46 7.79 16.83
C SER A 188 -18.91 8.06 17.25
N ASN A 189 -19.84 8.16 16.29
CA ASN A 189 -21.24 8.44 16.56
C ASN A 189 -22.07 7.17 16.81
N LYS A 190 -21.51 5.99 16.54
CA LYS A 190 -22.17 4.73 16.89
C LYS A 190 -22.10 4.51 18.40
N LYS A 191 -23.20 4.01 18.97
CA LYS A 191 -23.19 3.53 20.36
C LYS A 191 -22.23 2.36 20.46
N GLU A 192 -21.40 2.35 21.50
CA GLU A 192 -20.53 1.23 21.81
C GLU A 192 -21.39 0.02 22.23
N THR A 193 -21.71 -0.85 21.28
CA THR A 193 -22.40 -2.11 21.53
C THR A 193 -21.46 -3.25 21.22
N ASP A 194 -21.38 -4.21 22.13
CA ASP A 194 -20.60 -5.42 21.92
C ASP A 194 -21.04 -6.13 20.63
N PHE A 195 -20.07 -6.55 19.84
CA PHE A 195 -20.31 -7.30 18.62
C PHE A 195 -19.93 -8.78 18.84
N TYR A 196 -20.90 -9.67 18.65
CA TYR A 196 -20.70 -11.11 18.73
C TYR A 196 -20.96 -11.70 17.35
N LEU A 197 -20.00 -12.46 16.83
CA LEU A 197 -20.19 -13.25 15.61
C LEU A 197 -20.25 -14.71 16.01
N HIS A 198 -21.42 -15.34 15.86
CA HIS A 198 -21.53 -16.78 16.06
C HIS A 198 -20.79 -17.46 14.90
N LEU A 199 -19.75 -18.22 15.23
CA LEU A 199 -19.04 -19.03 14.26
C LEU A 199 -19.99 -20.14 13.79
N GLU A 200 -20.66 -19.94 12.66
CA GLU A 200 -20.96 -21.11 11.84
C GLU A 200 -19.60 -21.61 11.38
N THR A 201 -19.22 -22.78 11.91
CA THR A 201 -18.13 -23.61 11.40
C THR A 201 -18.52 -24.14 10.02
N ASP A 202 -18.96 -23.25 9.14
CA ASP A 202 -19.27 -23.60 7.78
C ASP A 202 -17.94 -23.95 7.17
N LYS A 203 -17.82 -25.23 6.82
CA LYS A 203 -16.63 -25.84 6.26
C LYS A 203 -16.09 -24.86 5.24
N LEU A 204 -14.94 -24.27 5.55
CA LEU A 204 -14.18 -23.48 4.61
C LEU A 204 -13.75 -24.49 3.56
N ASP A 205 -14.63 -24.71 2.59
CA ASP A 205 -14.49 -25.70 1.54
C ASP A 205 -13.30 -25.19 0.72
N LYS A 206 -12.12 -25.66 1.11
CA LYS A 206 -10.84 -25.37 0.45
C LYS A 206 -10.87 -26.09 -0.89
N LYS A 207 -11.70 -25.62 -1.82
CA LYS A 207 -11.35 -25.62 -3.23
C LYS A 207 -10.44 -24.45 -3.46
N THR A 208 -9.21 -24.55 -2.93
CA THR A 208 -8.09 -23.89 -3.58
C THR A 208 -7.99 -24.53 -4.96
N LYS A 209 -8.63 -23.95 -5.97
CA LYS A 209 -8.23 -24.18 -7.35
C LYS A 209 -6.76 -23.78 -7.38
N LYS A 210 -5.87 -24.77 -7.45
CA LYS A 210 -4.48 -24.55 -7.87
C LYS A 210 -4.59 -23.87 -9.23
N VAL A 211 -4.47 -22.54 -9.25
CA VAL A 211 -4.23 -21.83 -10.50
C VAL A 211 -2.85 -22.31 -10.89
N ALA A 212 -2.79 -23.30 -11.77
CA ALA A 212 -1.56 -23.73 -12.39
C ALA A 212 -0.99 -22.47 -13.04
N PHE A 213 0.07 -21.94 -12.45
CA PHE A 213 0.79 -20.80 -12.97
C PHE A 213 1.25 -21.22 -14.36
N ARG A 214 0.55 -20.72 -15.39
CA ARG A 214 0.73 -21.15 -16.76
C ARG A 214 2.11 -20.69 -17.20
N THR A 215 3.10 -21.56 -17.06
CA THR A 215 4.44 -21.44 -17.64
C THR A 215 4.37 -21.05 -19.12
N LYS A 216 3.29 -21.40 -19.84
CA LYS A 216 3.00 -20.92 -21.20
C LYS A 216 2.94 -19.39 -21.34
N VAL A 217 2.47 -18.64 -20.35
CA VAL A 217 2.43 -17.15 -20.42
C VAL A 217 3.83 -16.57 -20.35
N ILE A 218 4.74 -17.17 -19.58
CA ILE A 218 6.15 -16.77 -19.55
C ILE A 218 6.80 -17.02 -20.91
N TRP A 219 6.55 -18.17 -21.54
CA TRP A 219 7.08 -18.49 -22.88
C TRP A 219 6.50 -17.60 -23.98
N VAL A 220 5.22 -17.25 -23.90
CA VAL A 220 4.59 -16.28 -24.82
C VAL A 220 5.19 -14.89 -24.64
N TRP A 221 5.41 -14.46 -23.39
CA TRP A 221 6.03 -13.17 -23.08
C TRP A 221 7.50 -13.11 -23.57
N LEU A 222 8.27 -14.18 -23.32
CA LEU A 222 9.63 -14.36 -23.86
C LEU A 222 9.63 -14.36 -25.39
N GLY A 223 8.65 -15.01 -26.02
CA GLY A 223 8.47 -15.01 -27.47
C GLY A 223 8.18 -13.62 -28.01
N THR A 224 7.29 -12.84 -27.38
CA THR A 224 7.01 -11.45 -27.78
C THR A 224 8.22 -10.54 -27.61
N VAL A 225 8.98 -10.69 -26.52
CA VAL A 225 10.22 -9.92 -26.32
C VAL A 225 11.26 -10.32 -27.37
N ALA A 226 11.42 -11.60 -27.66
CA ALA A 226 12.33 -12.08 -28.70
C ALA A 226 11.94 -11.58 -30.09
N VAL A 227 10.65 -11.60 -30.43
CA VAL A 227 10.13 -11.07 -31.71
C VAL A 227 10.33 -9.56 -31.80
N MET A 228 10.11 -8.80 -30.72
CA MET A 228 10.43 -7.37 -30.70
C MET A 228 11.93 -7.15 -30.92
N VAL A 229 12.80 -7.83 -30.18
CA VAL A 229 14.26 -7.72 -30.33
C VAL A 229 14.70 -8.09 -31.75
N LEU A 230 14.15 -9.14 -32.34
CA LEU A 230 14.44 -9.55 -33.73
C LEU A 230 13.90 -8.55 -34.76
N ALA A 231 12.69 -8.04 -34.59
CA ALA A 231 12.13 -7.02 -35.47
C ALA A 231 12.96 -5.73 -35.42
N PHE A 232 13.40 -5.32 -34.23
CA PHE A 232 14.33 -4.20 -34.06
C PHE A 232 15.73 -4.50 -34.60
N SER A 233 16.17 -5.76 -34.63
CA SER A 233 17.47 -6.18 -35.18
C SER A 233 17.51 -6.21 -36.70
N ILE A 234 16.39 -6.55 -37.34
CA ILE A 234 16.31 -6.73 -38.79
C ILE A 234 15.91 -5.41 -39.48
N PHE A 235 15.04 -4.61 -38.86
CA PHE A 235 14.51 -3.37 -39.43
C PHE A 235 15.10 -2.08 -38.81
N GLY A 236 15.89 -2.19 -37.73
CA GLY A 236 16.55 -1.05 -37.09
C GLY A 236 17.83 -0.65 -37.83
N GLY A 237 17.71 0.25 -38.82
CA GLY A 237 18.88 0.75 -39.55
C GLY A 237 19.90 1.54 -38.70
N PRO A 238 21.05 1.92 -39.27
CA PRO A 238 22.15 2.62 -38.59
C PRO A 238 21.75 3.96 -37.92
N LEU A 239 20.62 4.55 -38.35
CA LEU A 239 20.06 5.76 -37.77
C LEU A 239 19.54 5.59 -36.32
N LEU A 240 19.26 4.37 -35.86
CA LEU A 240 18.53 4.10 -34.61
C LEU A 240 19.40 3.63 -33.43
N GLY A 241 20.72 3.81 -33.50
CA GLY A 241 21.59 3.73 -32.32
C GLY A 241 21.50 2.43 -31.53
N TRP A 242 21.52 1.28 -32.21
CA TRP A 242 21.40 -0.07 -31.62
C TRP A 242 22.32 -0.29 -30.41
N GLN A 243 23.52 0.27 -30.45
CA GLN A 243 24.48 0.27 -29.34
C GLN A 243 23.96 0.99 -28.09
N LYS A 244 23.27 2.13 -28.26
CA LYS A 244 22.64 2.86 -27.15
C LYS A 244 21.45 2.09 -26.58
N ALA A 245 20.61 1.49 -27.44
CA ALA A 245 19.48 0.68 -26.99
C ALA A 245 19.94 -0.56 -26.19
N ILE A 246 20.91 -1.31 -26.72
CA ILE A 246 21.52 -2.46 -26.02
C ILE A 246 22.17 -2.01 -24.72
N TYR A 247 22.93 -0.90 -24.72
CA TYR A 247 23.53 -0.36 -23.51
C TYR A 247 22.48 -0.01 -22.45
N ILE A 248 21.37 0.62 -22.84
CA ILE A 248 20.28 0.96 -21.92
C ILE A 248 19.63 -0.30 -21.34
N VAL A 249 19.35 -1.31 -22.17
CA VAL A 249 18.76 -2.58 -21.72
C VAL A 249 19.70 -3.31 -20.77
N LEU A 250 20.98 -3.44 -21.14
CA LEU A 250 21.97 -4.15 -20.34
C LEU A 250 22.26 -3.42 -19.01
N ARG A 251 22.35 -2.08 -19.04
CA ARG A 251 22.47 -1.25 -17.83
C ARG A 251 21.24 -1.41 -16.94
N SER A 252 20.03 -1.32 -17.49
CA SER A 252 18.79 -1.47 -16.72
C SER A 252 18.71 -2.87 -16.09
N PHE A 253 19.10 -3.90 -16.84
CA PHE A 253 19.18 -5.27 -16.34
C PHE A 253 20.20 -5.42 -15.20
N LEU A 254 21.40 -4.85 -15.33
CA LEU A 254 22.42 -4.86 -14.28
C LEU A 254 21.96 -4.12 -13.03
N ILE A 255 21.34 -2.95 -13.18
CA ILE A 255 20.82 -2.17 -12.05
C ILE A 255 19.70 -2.94 -11.36
N LEU A 256 18.77 -3.53 -12.11
CA LEU A 256 17.72 -4.38 -11.55
C LEU A 256 18.30 -5.60 -10.83
N MET A 257 19.28 -6.28 -11.43
CA MET A 257 19.95 -7.43 -10.83
C MET A 257 20.65 -7.04 -9.53
N LEU A 258 21.39 -5.93 -9.52
CA LEU A 258 22.04 -5.40 -8.31
C LEU A 258 21.02 -4.97 -7.25
N TRP A 259 19.92 -4.34 -7.66
CA TRP A 259 18.87 -3.92 -6.75
C TRP A 259 18.16 -5.10 -6.09
N TYR A 260 17.76 -6.11 -6.86
CA TYR A 260 17.01 -7.26 -6.35
C TYR A 260 17.89 -8.32 -5.67
N LEU A 261 19.14 -8.51 -6.09
CA LEU A 261 20.02 -9.52 -5.51
C LEU A 261 20.89 -8.99 -4.36
N VAL A 262 21.22 -7.70 -4.35
CA VAL A 262 22.17 -7.13 -3.38
C VAL A 262 21.51 -6.08 -2.50
N ILE A 263 21.07 -4.95 -3.07
CA ILE A 263 20.62 -3.79 -2.28
C ILE A 263 19.35 -4.10 -1.49
N GLY A 264 18.30 -4.57 -2.16
CA GLY A 264 17.02 -4.93 -1.56
C GLY A 264 17.15 -5.92 -0.39
N PRO A 265 17.76 -7.11 -0.57
CA PRO A 265 17.92 -8.06 0.52
C PRO A 265 18.85 -7.56 1.62
N PHE A 266 19.87 -6.75 1.30
CA PHE A 266 20.73 -6.13 2.31
C PHE A 266 19.96 -5.15 3.20
N LEU A 267 19.20 -4.23 2.60
CA LEU A 267 18.37 -3.27 3.34
C LEU A 267 17.32 -3.99 4.20
N LEU A 268 16.70 -5.04 3.64
CA LEU A 268 15.76 -5.88 4.40
C LEU A 268 16.45 -6.55 5.60
N LYS A 269 17.68 -7.07 5.48
CA LYS A 269 18.41 -7.65 6.61
C LYS A 269 18.63 -6.65 7.75
N VAL A 270 18.88 -5.37 7.44
CA VAL A 270 19.03 -4.32 8.45
C VAL A 270 17.72 -4.12 9.21
N VAL A 271 16.60 -4.00 8.49
CA VAL A 271 15.26 -3.88 9.08
C VAL A 271 14.91 -5.11 9.92
N GLN A 272 15.18 -6.30 9.41
CA GLN A 272 15.00 -7.58 10.11
C GLN A 272 15.80 -7.64 11.42
N LYS A 273 17.07 -7.25 11.39
CA LYS A 273 17.92 -7.23 12.58
C LYS A 273 17.39 -6.25 13.64
N TYR A 274 16.89 -5.09 13.23
CA TYR A 274 16.30 -4.11 14.16
C TYR A 274 15.01 -4.63 14.78
N LEU A 275 14.09 -5.17 13.97
CA LEU A 275 12.79 -5.62 14.43
C LEU A 275 12.85 -6.89 15.29
N ARG A 276 13.74 -7.84 14.98
CA ARG A 276 14.00 -9.02 15.83
C ARG A 276 14.43 -8.67 17.24
N LYS A 277 15.19 -7.59 17.42
CA LYS A 277 15.56 -7.09 18.76
C LYS A 277 14.38 -6.57 19.57
N LYS A 278 13.28 -6.20 18.90
CA LYS A 278 12.05 -5.67 19.52
C LYS A 278 10.96 -6.72 19.64
N GLU A 279 11.06 -7.83 18.91
CA GLU A 279 10.10 -8.94 18.92
C GLU A 279 9.86 -9.51 20.31
N SER A 280 10.92 -9.77 21.09
CA SER A 280 10.80 -10.26 22.46
C SER A 280 10.03 -9.30 23.38
N LYS A 281 10.13 -7.99 23.15
CA LYS A 281 9.43 -6.97 23.94
C LYS A 281 7.93 -6.94 23.67
N TYR A 282 7.50 -7.30 22.46
CA TYR A 282 6.11 -7.19 22.00
C TYR A 282 5.49 -8.55 21.66
N GLN A 283 6.09 -9.65 22.12
CA GLN A 283 5.70 -11.01 21.75
C GLN A 283 4.22 -11.30 22.05
N GLU A 284 3.75 -10.88 23.22
CA GLU A 284 2.35 -11.04 23.62
C GLU A 284 1.40 -10.20 22.73
N ASP A 285 1.74 -8.92 22.49
CA ASP A 285 0.94 -8.06 21.60
C ASP A 285 0.87 -8.63 20.16
N ILE A 286 1.95 -9.24 19.68
CA ILE A 286 2.04 -9.87 18.35
C ILE A 286 1.16 -11.12 18.29
N ALA A 287 1.28 -12.01 19.27
CA ALA A 287 0.47 -13.23 19.35
C ALA A 287 -1.04 -12.89 19.39
N ASN A 288 -1.42 -12.00 20.31
CA ASN A 288 -2.80 -11.53 20.43
C ASN A 288 -3.33 -10.91 19.13
N ALA A 289 -2.51 -10.13 18.43
CA ALA A 289 -2.91 -9.55 17.15
C ALA A 289 -3.14 -10.61 16.07
N MET A 290 -2.26 -11.62 15.98
CA MET A 290 -2.38 -12.71 15.01
C MET A 290 -3.59 -13.60 15.28
N ASP A 291 -3.92 -13.85 16.54
CA ASP A 291 -5.10 -14.63 16.94
C ASP A 291 -6.42 -13.97 16.51
N LEU A 292 -6.44 -12.63 16.38
CA LEU A 292 -7.60 -11.88 15.89
C LEU A 292 -7.78 -11.93 14.37
N PHE A 293 -6.77 -12.34 13.60
CA PHE A 293 -6.82 -12.27 12.12
C PHE A 293 -7.96 -13.09 11.49
N PRO A 294 -8.20 -14.35 11.90
CA PRO A 294 -9.31 -15.14 11.36
C PRO A 294 -10.66 -14.47 11.62
N TYR A 295 -10.86 -13.95 12.83
CA TYR A 295 -12.09 -13.25 13.22
C TYR A 295 -12.29 -12.00 12.39
N PHE A 296 -11.27 -11.14 12.26
CA PHE A 296 -11.38 -9.92 11.46
C PHE A 296 -11.72 -10.22 10.00
N ARG A 297 -11.12 -11.25 9.40
CA ARG A 297 -11.47 -11.66 8.02
C ARG A 297 -12.94 -12.02 7.88
N GLN A 298 -13.49 -12.76 8.85
CA GLN A 298 -14.90 -13.14 8.85
C GLN A 298 -15.82 -11.95 9.12
N ILE A 299 -15.48 -11.07 10.07
CA ILE A 299 -16.24 -9.86 10.37
C ILE A 299 -16.30 -8.94 9.14
N ILE A 300 -15.18 -8.78 8.43
CA ILE A 300 -15.11 -8.02 7.19
C ILE A 300 -16.01 -8.67 6.13
N ALA A 301 -15.95 -9.99 5.95
CA ALA A 301 -16.79 -10.71 4.99
C ALA A 301 -18.29 -10.60 5.32
N PHE A 302 -18.66 -10.72 6.59
CA PHE A 302 -20.02 -10.52 7.09
C PHE A 302 -20.51 -9.09 6.81
N THR A 303 -19.70 -8.10 7.16
CA THR A 303 -20.04 -6.68 6.98
C THR A 303 -20.19 -6.31 5.50
N TRP A 304 -19.41 -6.95 4.62
CA TRP A 304 -19.57 -6.78 3.17
C TRP A 304 -20.93 -7.26 2.67
N LYS A 305 -21.44 -8.37 3.23
CA LYS A 305 -22.77 -8.91 2.91
C LYS A 305 -23.88 -8.02 3.48
N ASP A 306 -23.73 -7.60 4.74
CA ASP A 306 -24.71 -6.74 5.43
C ASP A 306 -24.94 -5.41 4.67
N THR A 307 -23.89 -4.84 4.10
CA THR A 307 -23.95 -3.56 3.36
C THR A 307 -24.39 -3.68 1.89
N ILE A 308 -24.82 -4.86 1.41
CA ILE A 308 -25.24 -5.06 0.00
C ILE A 308 -26.42 -4.15 -0.40
N HIS A 309 -27.30 -3.81 0.54
CA HIS A 309 -28.47 -2.96 0.29
C HIS A 309 -28.11 -1.51 -0.06
N LEU A 310 -26.89 -1.06 0.27
CA LEU A 310 -26.38 0.26 -0.07
C LEU A 310 -25.69 0.24 -1.46
N LYS A 311 -25.54 1.40 -2.10
CA LYS A 311 -24.87 1.53 -3.41
C LYS A 311 -23.78 2.59 -3.40
N GLY A 312 -22.81 2.44 -4.32
CA GLY A 312 -21.78 3.44 -4.62
C GLY A 312 -20.85 3.79 -3.44
N TYR A 313 -20.49 5.07 -3.37
CA TYR A 313 -19.59 5.62 -2.34
C TYR A 313 -20.12 5.39 -0.91
N THR A 314 -21.42 5.56 -0.69
CA THR A 314 -22.06 5.37 0.61
C THR A 314 -21.91 3.93 1.09
N ARG A 315 -22.06 2.93 0.21
CA ARG A 315 -21.80 1.53 0.55
C ARG A 315 -20.38 1.33 1.03
N PHE A 316 -19.39 1.82 0.27
CA PHE A 316 -17.99 1.63 0.62
C PHE A 316 -17.62 2.30 1.95
N GLN A 317 -18.12 3.51 2.18
CA GLN A 317 -17.89 4.22 3.43
C GLN A 317 -18.54 3.52 4.64
N CYS A 318 -19.80 3.10 4.51
CA CYS A 318 -20.50 2.34 5.56
C CYS A 318 -19.85 0.98 5.79
N PHE A 319 -19.42 0.29 4.73
CA PHE A 319 -18.68 -0.96 4.84
C PHE A 319 -17.39 -0.78 5.64
N MET A 320 -16.59 0.24 5.31
CA MET A 320 -15.34 0.52 6.02
C MET A 320 -15.59 0.86 7.49
N ALA A 321 -16.53 1.77 7.75
CA ALA A 321 -16.89 2.18 9.11
C ALA A 321 -17.42 1.00 9.94
N ASN A 322 -18.35 0.22 9.39
CA ASN A 322 -18.95 -0.93 10.08
C ASN A 322 -17.92 -2.03 10.30
N SER A 323 -17.03 -2.30 9.34
CA SER A 323 -16.03 -3.37 9.48
C SER A 323 -15.08 -3.07 10.63
N ILE A 324 -14.58 -1.83 10.67
CA ILE A 324 -13.68 -1.38 11.74
C ILE A 324 -14.42 -1.34 13.09
N SER A 325 -15.62 -0.77 13.14
CA SER A 325 -16.43 -0.70 14.35
C SER A 325 -16.72 -2.10 14.92
N ASN A 326 -17.18 -3.04 14.07
CA ASN A 326 -17.46 -4.41 14.49
C ASN A 326 -16.19 -5.13 14.98
N CYS A 327 -15.04 -4.92 14.32
CA CYS A 327 -13.79 -5.50 14.76
C CYS A 327 -13.32 -4.94 16.11
N ILE A 328 -13.47 -3.64 16.35
CA ILE A 328 -13.10 -2.99 17.62
C ILE A 328 -13.99 -3.47 18.77
N HIS A 329 -15.30 -3.62 18.53
CA HIS A 329 -16.26 -4.08 19.53
C HIS A 329 -16.42 -5.60 19.58
N PHE A 330 -15.66 -6.34 18.79
CA PHE A 330 -15.73 -7.80 18.77
C PHE A 330 -15.34 -8.38 20.13
N LYS A 331 -16.18 -9.25 20.67
CA LYS A 331 -15.87 -10.10 21.80
C LYS A 331 -15.99 -11.55 21.37
N VAL A 332 -15.01 -12.36 21.73
CA VAL A 332 -15.12 -13.82 21.59
C VAL A 332 -16.26 -14.23 22.52
N PRO A 333 -17.32 -14.91 22.01
CA PRO A 333 -18.31 -15.51 22.89
C PRO A 333 -17.56 -16.43 23.84
N SER A 334 -17.60 -16.14 25.14
CA SER A 334 -17.13 -17.08 26.15
C SER A 334 -17.93 -18.37 25.99
N GLU A 335 -17.23 -19.51 25.96
CA GLU A 335 -17.86 -20.84 26.08
C GLU A 335 -18.82 -20.92 27.29
#